data_AF-A0A1Q7LGV6-F1
#
_entry.id   AF-A0A1Q7LGV6-F1
#
_cell.length_a   1.000
_cell.length_b   1.000
_cell.length_c   1.000
_cell.angle_alpha   90.00
_cell.angle_beta   90.00
_cell.angle_gamma   90.00
#
_symmetry.space_group_name_H-M   'P 1'
#
loop_
_entity.id
_entity.type
_entity.pdbx_description
1 polymer ?
#
loop_
_entity_poly.entity_id
_entity_poly.type
_entity_poly.pdbx_seq_one_letter_code
_entity_poly.pdbx_strand_id
1 'polypeptide(L)'
;MEIRPLLCLPIGDVKVETFEDMGQIFLKHADRATQLPGVDLSKLTPEQRTVALHKFNAEMCTCGCQYTLAQCRIWDRNCAVSKAATAKIIAALAAGRHAAAESPASEKPATTSLPPPSPTKPTDPEKPEE
;
A
#
# COMPACT_ATOMS: atom_id res chain seq x y z
N MET A 1 -15.80 0.05 -21.59
CA MET A 1 -16.41 -0.80 -20.53
C MET A 1 -17.36 -1.75 -21.24
N GLU A 2 -17.03 -3.04 -21.25
CA GLU A 2 -17.75 -4.09 -21.98
C GLU A 2 -18.91 -4.62 -21.11
N ILE A 3 -20.16 -4.35 -21.50
CA ILE A 3 -21.40 -4.71 -20.76
C ILE A 3 -22.05 -6.04 -21.21
N ARG A 4 -21.50 -6.68 -22.26
CA ARG A 4 -21.99 -7.96 -22.80
C ARG A 4 -22.15 -9.09 -21.77
N PRO A 5 -21.26 -9.24 -20.76
CA PRO A 5 -21.40 -10.29 -19.74
C PRO A 5 -22.70 -10.14 -18.93
N LEU A 6 -23.10 -8.90 -18.64
CA LEU A 6 -24.31 -8.60 -17.84
C LEU A 6 -25.60 -8.84 -18.62
N LEU A 7 -25.51 -8.77 -19.96
CA LEU A 7 -26.63 -8.95 -20.87
C LEU A 7 -26.72 -10.40 -21.38
N CYS A 8 -25.92 -11.33 -20.83
CA CYS A 8 -25.87 -12.73 -21.26
C CYS A 8 -25.58 -12.91 -22.77
N LEU A 9 -24.89 -11.95 -23.38
CA LEU A 9 -24.41 -12.10 -24.75
C LEU A 9 -23.11 -12.90 -24.75
N PRO A 10 -22.91 -13.81 -25.72
CA PRO A 10 -21.73 -14.66 -25.78
C PRO A 10 -20.46 -13.81 -25.89
N ILE A 11 -19.53 -14.02 -24.95
CA ILE A 11 -18.22 -13.35 -24.90
C ILE A 11 -17.20 -14.22 -25.66
N GLY A 12 -17.50 -14.63 -26.90
CA GLY A 12 -16.60 -15.47 -27.73
C GLY A 12 -15.94 -16.65 -26.99
N ASP A 13 -14.76 -17.08 -27.47
CA ASP A 13 -13.94 -18.16 -26.88
C ASP A 13 -12.96 -17.65 -25.80
N VAL A 14 -13.40 -16.78 -24.89
CA VAL A 14 -12.55 -16.33 -23.78
C VAL A 14 -12.63 -17.32 -22.62
N LYS A 15 -11.56 -18.09 -22.43
CA LYS A 15 -11.42 -19.02 -21.31
C LYS A 15 -11.15 -18.25 -20.00
N VAL A 16 -12.21 -17.98 -19.24
CA VAL A 16 -12.10 -17.40 -17.89
C VAL A 16 -11.71 -18.51 -16.91
N GLU A 17 -10.43 -18.60 -16.57
CA GLU A 17 -9.97 -19.47 -15.49
C GLU A 17 -10.25 -18.79 -14.14
N THR A 18 -11.30 -19.26 -13.46
CA THR A 18 -11.55 -18.91 -12.06
C THR A 18 -10.76 -19.87 -11.17
N PHE A 19 -10.02 -19.33 -10.20
CA PHE A 19 -9.31 -20.11 -9.19
C PHE A 19 -10.05 -19.99 -7.86
N GLU A 20 -10.38 -21.13 -7.24
CA GLU A 20 -10.88 -21.15 -5.87
C GLU A 20 -9.75 -20.73 -4.93
N ASP A 21 -9.89 -19.54 -4.34
CA ASP A 21 -8.97 -19.04 -3.33
C ASP A 21 -9.16 -19.83 -2.03
N MET A 22 -8.43 -20.93 -1.89
CA MET A 22 -8.46 -21.84 -0.74
C MET A 22 -7.90 -21.23 0.56
N GLY A 23 -7.73 -19.90 0.62
CA GLY A 23 -7.24 -19.20 1.82
C GLY A 23 -5.77 -19.48 2.15
N GLN A 24 -5.03 -20.10 1.22
CA GLN A 24 -3.61 -20.35 1.37
C GLN A 24 -2.86 -19.05 1.09
N ILE A 25 -2.47 -18.36 2.17
CA ILE A 25 -1.65 -17.16 2.07
C ILE A 25 -0.23 -17.58 1.71
N PHE A 26 0.04 -17.72 0.41
CA PHE A 26 1.39 -17.91 -0.09
C PHE A 26 2.18 -16.62 0.03
N LEU A 27 3.45 -16.72 0.41
CA LEU A 27 4.32 -15.56 0.56
C LEU A 27 4.37 -14.68 -0.71
N LYS A 28 4.36 -15.31 -1.89
CA LYS A 28 4.30 -14.67 -3.21
C LYS A 28 3.00 -13.89 -3.51
N HIS A 29 1.95 -14.09 -2.70
CA HIS A 29 0.63 -13.48 -2.86
C HIS A 29 0.19 -12.74 -1.59
N ALA A 30 1.14 -12.29 -0.77
CA ALA A 30 0.88 -11.53 0.45
C ALA A 30 0.06 -10.24 0.20
N ASP A 31 0.16 -9.70 -1.01
CA ASP A 31 -0.58 -8.53 -1.49
C ASP A 31 -2.09 -8.76 -1.57
N ARG A 32 -2.51 -10.01 -1.74
CA ARG A 32 -3.92 -10.42 -1.79
C ARG A 32 -4.48 -10.84 -0.43
N ALA A 33 -3.65 -10.86 0.61
CA ALA A 33 -4.04 -11.32 1.93
C ALA A 33 -5.10 -10.40 2.55
N THR A 34 -6.28 -10.94 2.85
CA THR A 34 -7.35 -10.22 3.58
C THR A 34 -7.15 -10.30 5.10
N GLN A 35 -6.35 -11.26 5.56
CA GLN A 35 -6.00 -11.46 6.96
C GLN A 35 -4.51 -11.77 7.07
N LEU A 36 -3.89 -11.29 8.15
CA LEU A 36 -2.49 -11.59 8.44
C LEU A 36 -2.37 -12.27 9.81
N PRO A 37 -1.52 -13.28 9.93
CA PRO A 37 -1.32 -14.01 11.18
C PRO A 37 -0.82 -13.11 12.33
N GLY A 38 -1.55 -13.12 13.44
CA GLY A 38 -1.17 -12.36 14.64
C GLY A 38 -1.34 -10.84 14.51
N VAL A 39 -2.08 -10.38 13.50
CA VAL A 39 -2.45 -8.97 13.29
C VAL A 39 -3.95 -8.83 13.52
N ASP A 40 -4.35 -8.04 14.51
CA ASP A 40 -5.77 -7.80 14.81
C ASP A 40 -6.31 -6.62 14.01
N LEU A 41 -7.08 -6.91 12.97
CA LEU A 41 -7.76 -5.93 12.11
C LEU A 41 -9.19 -5.62 12.59
N SER A 42 -9.68 -6.23 13.67
CA SER A 42 -11.08 -6.16 14.09
C SER A 42 -11.51 -4.74 14.49
N LYS A 43 -10.55 -3.90 14.90
CA LYS A 43 -10.77 -2.52 15.36
C LYS A 43 -10.94 -1.50 14.22
N LEU A 44 -10.67 -1.88 12.97
CA LEU A 44 -10.69 -1.00 11.80
C LEU A 44 -12.02 -1.09 11.03
N THR A 45 -12.41 -0.02 10.30
CA THR A 45 -13.48 -0.12 9.29
C THR A 45 -12.99 -0.94 8.08
N PRO A 46 -13.87 -1.43 7.20
CA PRO A 46 -13.46 -2.08 5.96
C PRO A 46 -12.47 -1.23 5.13
N GLU A 47 -12.70 0.07 5.02
CA GLU A 47 -11.84 1.00 4.28
C GLU A 47 -10.46 1.11 4.94
N GLN A 48 -10.44 1.22 6.28
CA GLN A 48 -9.21 1.26 7.05
C GLN A 48 -8.43 -0.05 6.98
N ARG A 49 -9.11 -1.20 6.90
CA ARG A 49 -8.46 -2.50 6.70
C ARG A 49 -7.73 -2.53 5.36
N THR A 50 -8.37 -2.07 4.29
CA THR A 50 -7.74 -1.98 2.96
C THR A 50 -6.50 -1.09 3.01
N VAL A 51 -6.59 0.07 3.65
CA VAL A 51 -5.45 0.98 3.81
C VAL A 51 -4.33 0.34 4.64
N ALA A 52 -4.67 -0.35 5.74
CA ALA A 52 -3.70 -1.05 6.58
C ALA A 52 -2.96 -2.14 5.81
N LEU A 53 -3.71 -3.01 5.11
CA LEU A 53 -3.16 -4.10 4.31
C LEU A 53 -2.27 -3.58 3.18
N HIS A 54 -2.67 -2.49 2.51
CA HIS A 54 -1.83 -1.85 1.50
C HIS A 54 -0.52 -1.32 2.10
N LYS A 55 -0.58 -0.66 3.27
CA LYS A 55 0.64 -0.20 3.97
C LYS A 55 1.54 -1.36 4.36
N PHE A 56 1.00 -2.47 4.87
CA PHE A 56 1.80 -3.64 5.23
C PHE A 56 2.51 -4.26 4.04
N ASN A 57 1.91 -4.20 2.86
CA ASN A 57 2.51 -4.68 1.63
C ASN A 57 3.55 -3.73 1.04
N ALA A 58 3.49 -2.43 1.36
CA ALA A 58 4.44 -1.43 0.87
C ALA A 58 5.66 -1.26 1.80
N GLU A 59 5.48 -1.36 3.11
CA GLU A 59 6.52 -1.11 4.10
C GLU A 59 7.42 -2.34 4.32
N MET A 60 8.74 -2.13 4.34
CA MET A 60 9.73 -3.18 4.59
C MET A 60 9.85 -3.50 6.09
N CYS A 61 10.01 -4.78 6.41
CA CYS A 61 10.35 -5.21 7.75
C CYS A 61 11.85 -4.99 8.02
N THR A 62 12.18 -4.33 9.13
CA THR A 62 13.56 -4.03 9.51
C THR A 62 14.23 -5.13 10.35
N CYS A 63 13.65 -6.35 10.38
CA CYS A 63 14.24 -7.48 11.11
C CYS A 63 15.36 -8.22 10.34
N GLY A 64 15.68 -7.78 9.12
CA GLY A 64 16.73 -8.37 8.29
C GLY A 64 16.25 -9.41 7.25
N CYS A 65 14.95 -9.71 7.19
CA CYS A 65 14.40 -10.71 6.26
C CYS A 65 14.14 -10.19 4.84
N GLN A 66 14.34 -8.89 4.57
CA GLN A 66 14.10 -8.22 3.28
C GLN A 66 12.65 -8.35 2.75
N TYR A 67 11.72 -8.81 3.58
CA TYR A 67 10.31 -8.91 3.25
C TYR A 67 9.54 -7.66 3.66
N THR A 68 8.40 -7.44 2.99
CA THR A 68 7.40 -6.47 3.44
C THR A 68 6.86 -6.86 4.83
N LEU A 69 6.21 -5.96 5.55
CA LEU A 69 5.55 -6.30 6.82
C LEU A 69 4.53 -7.43 6.63
N ALA A 70 3.73 -7.40 5.57
CA ALA A 70 2.76 -8.44 5.25
C ALA A 70 3.43 -9.79 5.01
N GLN A 71 4.42 -9.83 4.13
CA GLN A 71 5.21 -11.02 3.82
C GLN A 71 5.92 -11.56 5.07
N CYS A 72 6.53 -10.69 5.87
CA CYS A 72 7.21 -11.08 7.10
C CYS A 72 6.25 -11.71 8.10
N ARG A 73 5.00 -11.24 8.23
CA ARG A 73 4.00 -11.88 9.11
C ARG A 73 3.66 -13.29 8.64
N ILE A 74 3.56 -13.50 7.33
CA ILE A 74 3.26 -14.80 6.72
C ILE A 74 4.43 -15.78 6.89
N TRP A 75 5.65 -15.30 6.64
CA TRP A 75 6.88 -16.09 6.71
C TRP A 75 7.27 -16.44 8.16
N ASP A 76 7.33 -15.44 9.03
CA ASP A 76 7.71 -15.59 10.43
C ASP A 76 6.68 -14.93 11.36
N ARG A 77 5.78 -15.79 11.86
CA ARG A 77 4.72 -15.38 12.79
C ARG A 77 5.27 -14.91 14.14
N ASN A 78 6.51 -15.23 14.48
CA ASN A 78 7.14 -14.87 15.75
C ASN A 78 8.02 -13.61 15.67
N CYS A 79 8.20 -13.03 14.48
CA CYS A 79 8.94 -11.78 14.31
C CYS A 79 8.28 -10.64 15.12
N ALA A 80 8.93 -10.24 16.22
CA ALA A 80 8.44 -9.19 17.11
C ALA A 80 8.48 -7.80 16.46
N VAL A 81 9.44 -7.55 15.56
CA VAL A 81 9.60 -6.29 14.83
C VAL A 81 8.40 -6.05 13.91
N SER A 82 8.03 -7.04 13.09
CA SER A 82 6.87 -6.93 12.20
C SER A 82 5.57 -6.80 12.98
N LYS A 83 5.43 -7.53 14.10
CA LYS A 83 4.26 -7.40 14.99
C LYS A 83 4.13 -6.00 15.58
N ALA A 84 5.22 -5.42 16.07
CA ALA A 84 5.20 -4.07 16.64
C ALA A 84 4.92 -3.00 15.58
N ALA A 85 5.51 -3.13 14.38
CA ALA A 85 5.28 -2.20 13.28
C ALA A 85 3.82 -2.22 12.80
N THR A 86 3.25 -3.41 12.55
CA THR A 86 1.85 -3.55 12.14
C THR A 86 0.88 -3.00 13.20
N ALA A 87 1.15 -3.24 14.49
CA ALA A 87 0.34 -2.70 15.59
C ALA A 87 0.35 -1.15 15.63
N LYS A 88 1.50 -0.51 15.39
CA LYS A 88 1.60 0.96 15.33
C LYS A 88 0.75 1.56 14.21
N ILE A 89 0.78 0.94 13.03
CA ILE A 89 -0.01 1.38 11.87
C ILE A 89 -1.51 1.23 12.16
N ILE A 90 -1.93 0.11 12.77
CA ILE A 90 -3.33 -0.10 13.17
C ILE A 90 -3.76 0.94 14.19
N ALA A 91 -2.93 1.21 15.21
CA ALA A 91 -3.23 2.22 16.22
C ALA A 91 -3.38 3.61 15.59
N ALA A 92 -2.51 3.99 14.65
CA ALA A 92 -2.61 5.26 13.94
C ALA A 92 -3.89 5.38 13.09
N LEU A 93 -4.26 4.32 12.39
CA LEU A 93 -5.49 4.28 11.59
C LEU A 93 -6.75 4.31 12.47
N ALA A 94 -6.73 3.59 13.59
CA ALA A 94 -7.82 3.62 14.57
C ALA A 94 -7.96 5.00 15.22
N ALA A 95 -6.84 5.67 15.56
CA ALA A 95 -6.83 7.00 16.15
C ALA A 95 -7.30 8.09 15.17
N GLY A 96 -6.98 7.99 13.89
CA GLY A 96 -7.45 8.92 12.85
C GLY A 96 -8.98 8.98 12.71
N ARG A 97 -9.69 7.98 13.25
CA ARG A 97 -11.16 7.95 13.36
C ARG A 97 -11.70 8.95 14.37
N HIS A 98 -10.92 9.26 15.41
CA HIS A 98 -11.24 10.31 16.38
C HIS A 98 -10.96 11.71 15.84
N ALA A 99 -9.92 11.87 15.01
CA ALA A 99 -9.60 13.16 14.38
C ALA A 99 -10.60 13.57 13.28
N ALA A 100 -11.23 12.61 12.59
CA ALA A 100 -12.24 12.90 11.56
C ALA A 100 -13.64 13.25 12.15
N ALA A 101 -13.91 12.91 13.41
CA ALA A 101 -15.16 13.24 14.11
C ALA A 101 -15.11 14.60 14.83
N GLU A 102 -13.92 15.18 15.02
CA GLU A 102 -13.72 16.54 15.51
C GLU A 102 -12.92 17.34 14.47
N SER A 103 -13.61 17.86 13.47
CA SER A 103 -13.05 18.90 12.61
C SER A 103 -14.07 20.03 12.48
N PRO A 104 -13.79 21.24 12.99
CA PRO A 104 -14.35 22.43 12.41
C PRO A 104 -13.41 22.94 11.31
N ALA A 105 -14.01 23.19 10.15
CA ALA A 105 -13.40 23.85 9.02
C ALA A 105 -13.02 25.31 9.35
N SER A 106 -11.88 25.77 8.86
CA SER A 106 -11.70 27.16 8.41
C SER A 106 -10.62 27.21 7.32
N GLU A 107 -11.13 27.20 6.10
CA GLU A 107 -10.79 28.08 4.97
C GLU A 107 -9.31 28.47 4.71
N LYS A 108 -8.83 28.02 3.54
CA LYS A 108 -7.83 28.67 2.67
C LYS A 108 -8.50 29.90 1.99
N PRO A 109 -7.79 30.98 1.54
CA PRO A 109 -6.73 30.82 0.50
C PRO A 109 -5.59 31.86 0.38
N ALA A 110 -4.49 31.38 -0.23
CA ALA A 110 -3.54 32.04 -1.18
C ALA A 110 -2.86 33.38 -0.76
N THR A 111 -1.60 33.70 -1.01
CA THR A 111 -0.71 33.63 -2.20
C THR A 111 0.67 34.12 -1.66
N THR A 112 1.88 33.74 -2.12
CA THR A 112 2.54 34.35 -3.29
C THR A 112 3.95 33.77 -3.48
N SER A 113 4.25 33.46 -4.75
CA SER A 113 5.54 33.41 -5.45
C SER A 113 6.65 32.43 -5.05
N LEU A 114 6.72 31.37 -5.84
CA LEU A 114 7.96 31.05 -6.56
C LEU A 114 8.38 32.22 -7.47
N PRO A 115 9.68 32.36 -7.77
CA PRO A 115 10.13 32.68 -9.12
C PRO A 115 10.84 31.47 -9.76
N PRO A 116 10.57 31.12 -11.03
CA PRO A 116 11.41 30.24 -11.84
C PRO A 116 12.25 31.09 -12.83
N PRO A 117 12.97 30.49 -13.80
CA PRO A 117 14.41 30.27 -13.75
C PRO A 117 15.14 31.14 -14.79
N SER A 118 16.47 31.14 -14.80
CA SER A 118 17.20 31.52 -16.03
C SER A 118 18.54 30.82 -16.19
N PRO A 119 18.98 30.64 -17.45
CA PRO A 119 19.81 29.52 -17.88
C PRO A 119 21.21 29.96 -18.31
N THR A 120 22.19 29.06 -18.23
CA THR A 120 23.33 29.08 -19.15
C THR A 120 23.84 27.66 -19.34
N LYS A 121 23.71 27.18 -20.57
CA LYS A 121 24.41 26.04 -21.20
C LYS A 121 25.21 26.65 -22.36
N PRO A 122 26.07 25.91 -23.10
CA PRO A 122 27.12 24.91 -22.80
C PRO A 122 28.52 25.44 -23.19
N THR A 123 29.60 24.72 -22.88
CA THR A 123 30.66 24.35 -23.85
C THR A 123 31.50 23.21 -23.25
N ASP A 124 31.65 22.14 -24.04
CA ASP A 124 32.46 20.92 -23.92
C ASP A 124 33.69 21.10 -24.87
N PRO A 125 34.73 20.24 -24.99
CA PRO A 125 35.34 19.19 -24.14
C PRO A 125 36.87 19.43 -23.90
N GLU A 126 37.52 18.74 -22.96
CA GLU A 126 38.86 18.16 -23.22
C GLU A 126 39.22 17.03 -22.23
N LYS A 127 39.94 16.03 -22.74
CA LYS A 127 40.50 14.78 -22.17
C LYS A 127 42.02 14.83 -22.47
N PRO A 128 42.98 14.07 -21.89
CA PRO A 128 43.15 13.29 -20.63
C PRO A 128 44.46 13.68 -19.86
N GLU A 129 44.98 12.75 -19.03
CA GLU A 129 46.31 12.64 -18.35
C GLU A 129 46.24 13.02 -16.85
N GLU A 130 46.61 12.15 -15.90
CA GLU A 130 47.83 11.31 -15.77
C GLU A 130 47.55 9.94 -15.12
#